data_AF-A0A373FLL3-F1
#
_entry.id   AF-A0A373FLL3-F1
#
_cell.length_a   1.000
_cell.length_b   1.000
_cell.length_c   1.000
_cell.angle_alpha   90.00
_cell.angle_beta   90.00
_cell.angle_gamma   90.00
#
_symmetry.space_group_name_H-M   'P 1'
#
loop_
_entity.id
_entity.type
_entity.pdbx_description
1 polymer ?
#
loop_
_entity_poly.entity_id
_entity_poly.type
_entity_poly.pdbx_seq_one_letter_code
_entity_poly.pdbx_strand_id
1 'polypeptide(L)'
;MQRAGNQGFTLIEVLVAIVIFSFGLLGMVGMQAFALQANREARMQAQATSLARELAEMMRGNKQISVKPAAADNPYLGEFAAGSLTLATPSYCMNVSNASAGCTTTKDVAAAQMTDWLARVDAVLPGARVSVCLDASPYTSNGIPQWTCNATGAGEIIYIKLGWTHSSTDRSQTGASALLQTTDSDSTPGLVLPVTGGSIL
;
A
#
# COMPACT_ATOMS: atom_id res chain seq x y z
N MET A 1 -48.16 -58.22 -10.73
CA MET A 1 -46.69 -58.05 -10.68
C MET A 1 -46.26 -57.26 -11.92
N GLN A 2 -46.20 -55.93 -11.84
CA GLN A 2 -45.66 -55.11 -12.92
C GLN A 2 -44.13 -55.14 -12.83
N ARG A 3 -43.48 -55.66 -13.88
CA ARG A 3 -42.02 -55.63 -14.02
C ARG A 3 -41.59 -54.18 -14.23
N ALA A 4 -40.79 -53.66 -13.29
CA ALA A 4 -40.05 -52.43 -13.48
C ALA A 4 -39.12 -52.60 -14.70
N GLY A 5 -39.32 -51.77 -15.73
CA GLY A 5 -38.40 -51.69 -16.85
C GLY A 5 -37.11 -51.03 -16.38
N ASN A 6 -36.01 -51.78 -16.34
CA ASN A 6 -34.68 -51.22 -16.19
C ASN A 6 -34.38 -50.35 -17.42
N GLN A 7 -34.57 -49.04 -17.29
CA GLN A 7 -34.00 -48.07 -18.22
C GLN A 7 -32.51 -47.96 -17.87
N GLY A 8 -31.68 -48.74 -18.57
CA GLY A 8 -30.23 -48.61 -18.46
C GLY A 8 -29.78 -47.24 -18.95
N PHE A 9 -28.89 -46.59 -18.20
CA PHE A 9 -28.25 -45.33 -18.59
C PHE A 9 -27.65 -45.45 -19.99
N THR A 10 -27.94 -44.47 -20.83
CA THR A 10 -27.38 -44.43 -22.19
C THR A 10 -25.94 -43.92 -22.13
N LEU A 11 -25.02 -44.45 -22.95
CA LEU A 11 -23.62 -44.00 -22.99
C LEU A 11 -23.51 -42.51 -23.37
N ILE A 12 -24.48 -42.00 -24.14
CA ILE A 12 -24.58 -40.58 -24.51
C ILE A 12 -24.89 -39.68 -23.30
N GLU A 13 -25.69 -40.15 -22.34
CA GLU A 13 -26.06 -39.38 -21.14
C GLU A 13 -24.85 -39.14 -20.22
N VAL A 14 -24.02 -40.16 -20.04
CA VAL A 14 -22.75 -40.03 -19.29
C VAL A 14 -21.80 -39.07 -19.98
N LEU A 15 -21.72 -39.13 -21.32
CA LEU A 15 -20.84 -38.25 -22.10
C LEU A 15 -21.29 -36.78 -22.00
N VAL A 16 -22.60 -36.52 -22.07
CA VAL A 16 -23.17 -35.18 -21.87
C VAL A 16 -22.91 -34.69 -20.43
N ALA A 17 -23.08 -35.55 -19.42
CA ALA A 17 -22.81 -35.19 -18.03
C ALA A 17 -21.34 -34.78 -17.80
N ILE A 18 -20.38 -35.53 -18.38
CA ILE A 18 -18.95 -35.19 -18.29
C ILE A 18 -18.66 -33.86 -18.98
N VAL A 19 -19.26 -33.59 -20.14
CA VAL A 19 -19.08 -32.31 -20.86
C VAL A 19 -19.57 -31.13 -20.01
N ILE A 20 -20.80 -31.22 -19.48
CA ILE A 20 -21.37 -30.17 -18.62
C ILE A 20 -20.52 -29.97 -17.36
N PHE A 21 -20.12 -31.07 -16.72
CA PHE A 21 -19.26 -31.03 -15.54
C PHE A 21 -17.89 -30.38 -15.83
N SER A 22 -17.30 -30.69 -16.99
CA SER A 22 -16.02 -30.11 -17.41
C SER A 22 -16.12 -28.60 -17.59
N PHE A 23 -17.19 -28.10 -18.21
CA PHE A 23 -17.43 -26.65 -18.31
C PHE A 23 -17.66 -26.01 -16.94
N GLY A 24 -18.40 -26.70 -16.05
CA GLY A 24 -18.60 -26.26 -14.67
C GLY A 24 -17.28 -26.13 -13.89
N LEU A 25 -16.38 -27.09 -14.05
CA LEU A 25 -15.07 -27.09 -13.41
C LEU A 25 -14.17 -25.96 -13.93
N LEU A 26 -14.16 -25.72 -15.25
CA LEU A 26 -13.41 -24.60 -15.85
C LEU A 26 -13.91 -23.25 -15.32
N GLY A 27 -15.23 -23.08 -15.19
CA GLY A 27 -15.83 -21.88 -14.59
C GLY A 27 -15.38 -21.69 -13.13
N MET A 28 -15.35 -22.76 -12.35
CA MET A 28 -14.89 -22.72 -10.96
C MET A 28 -13.41 -22.31 -10.84
N VAL A 29 -12.53 -22.89 -11.67
CA VAL A 29 -11.10 -22.56 -11.67
C VAL A 29 -10.87 -21.08 -11.99
N GLY A 30 -11.60 -20.53 -12.96
CA GLY A 30 -11.54 -19.09 -13.28
C GLY A 30 -11.91 -18.20 -12.09
N MET A 31 -12.99 -18.56 -11.38
CA MET A 31 -13.40 -17.83 -10.16
C MET A 31 -12.37 -17.96 -9.03
N GLN A 32 -11.78 -19.14 -8.83
CA GLN A 32 -10.73 -19.33 -7.81
C GLN A 32 -9.48 -18.49 -8.11
N ALA A 33 -9.05 -18.42 -9.37
CA ALA A 33 -7.92 -17.59 -9.77
C ALA A 33 -8.19 -16.09 -9.52
N PHE A 34 -9.37 -15.61 -9.90
CA PHE A 34 -9.79 -14.24 -9.62
C PHE A 34 -9.84 -13.94 -8.11
N ALA A 35 -10.44 -14.85 -7.32
CA ALA A 35 -10.51 -14.70 -5.87
C ALA A 35 -9.13 -14.62 -5.24
N LEU A 36 -8.15 -15.42 -5.70
CA LEU A 36 -6.78 -15.35 -5.22
C LEU A 36 -6.12 -14.01 -5.53
N GLN A 37 -6.32 -13.48 -6.74
CA GLN A 37 -5.80 -12.17 -7.13
C GLN A 37 -6.39 -11.05 -6.26
N ALA A 38 -7.73 -11.02 -6.12
CA ALA A 38 -8.41 -10.04 -5.28
C ALA A 38 -7.96 -10.11 -3.81
N ASN A 39 -7.73 -11.31 -3.27
CA ASN A 39 -7.21 -11.48 -1.90
C ASN A 39 -5.79 -10.92 -1.75
N ARG A 40 -4.93 -11.08 -2.77
CA ARG A 40 -3.57 -10.51 -2.74
C ARG A 40 -3.60 -8.99 -2.74
N GLU A 41 -4.42 -8.38 -3.58
CA GLU A 41 -4.60 -6.92 -3.64
C GLU A 41 -5.15 -6.37 -2.31
N ALA A 42 -6.21 -6.99 -1.77
CA ALA A 42 -6.77 -6.62 -0.48
C ALA A 42 -5.75 -6.72 0.66
N ARG A 43 -4.90 -7.76 0.66
CA ARG A 43 -3.83 -7.93 1.64
C ARG A 43 -2.79 -6.80 1.54
N MET A 44 -2.35 -6.45 0.34
CA MET A 44 -1.39 -5.34 0.15
C MET A 44 -1.98 -4.02 0.63
N GLN A 45 -3.25 -3.74 0.30
CA GLN A 45 -3.90 -2.52 0.74
C GLN A 45 -4.09 -2.47 2.27
N ALA A 46 -4.38 -3.59 2.91
CA ALA A 46 -4.43 -3.68 4.37
C ALA A 46 -3.06 -3.43 5.01
N GLN A 47 -1.99 -3.98 4.45
CA GLN A 47 -0.61 -3.75 4.90
C GLN A 47 -0.21 -2.28 4.74
N ALA A 48 -0.47 -1.68 3.58
CA ALA A 48 -0.22 -0.27 3.32
C ALA A 48 -0.98 0.64 4.30
N THR A 49 -2.25 0.34 4.56
CA THR A 49 -3.06 1.09 5.53
C THR A 49 -2.51 0.97 6.95
N SER A 50 -2.07 -0.23 7.35
CA SER A 50 -1.45 -0.45 8.66
C SER A 50 -0.16 0.37 8.80
N LEU A 51 0.73 0.33 7.81
CA LEU A 51 1.99 1.07 7.79
C LEU A 51 1.78 2.58 7.84
N ALA A 52 0.81 3.11 7.08
CA ALA A 52 0.50 4.53 7.10
C ALA A 52 -0.10 4.99 8.44
N ARG A 53 -0.96 4.16 9.06
CA ARG A 53 -1.49 4.44 10.41
C ARG A 53 -0.39 4.40 11.47
N GLU A 54 0.53 3.45 11.36
CA GLU A 54 1.69 3.33 12.23
C GLU A 54 2.54 4.61 12.17
N LEU A 55 2.86 5.10 10.97
CA LEU A 55 3.59 6.35 10.79
C LEU A 55 2.82 7.56 11.35
N ALA A 56 1.52 7.65 11.08
CA ALA A 56 0.68 8.72 11.63
C ALA A 56 0.71 8.72 13.17
N GLU A 57 0.72 7.55 13.80
CA GLU A 57 0.81 7.43 15.25
C GLU A 57 2.20 7.79 15.78
N MET A 58 3.28 7.40 15.11
CA MET A 58 4.63 7.85 15.45
C MET A 58 4.74 9.38 15.42
N MET A 59 4.18 10.01 14.38
CA MET A 59 4.14 11.47 14.26
C MET A 59 3.31 12.14 15.36
N ARG A 60 2.21 11.51 15.80
CA ARG A 60 1.41 11.99 16.94
C ARG A 60 2.14 11.85 18.26
N GLY A 61 2.81 10.72 18.48
CA GLY A 61 3.65 10.47 19.65
C GLY A 61 4.84 11.44 19.75
N ASN A 62 5.34 11.92 18.61
CA ASN A 62 6.44 12.89 18.52
C ASN A 62 5.97 14.25 17.98
N LYS A 63 4.92 14.81 18.59
CA LYS A 63 4.27 16.06 18.17
C LYS A 63 5.24 17.24 18.01
N GLN A 64 6.26 17.32 18.88
CA GLN A 64 7.24 18.43 18.86
C GLN A 64 8.05 18.51 17.55
N ILE A 65 8.23 17.38 16.87
CA ILE A 65 8.90 17.32 15.57
C ILE A 65 7.89 17.36 14.44
N SER A 66 6.77 16.64 14.55
CA SER A 66 5.80 16.53 13.46
C SER A 66 5.11 17.85 13.10
N VAL A 67 4.98 18.80 14.04
CA VAL A 67 4.42 20.14 13.74
C VAL A 67 5.38 21.05 12.97
N LYS A 68 6.65 20.67 12.81
CA LYS A 68 7.63 21.51 12.13
C LYS A 68 7.40 21.43 10.61
N PRO A 69 7.26 22.56 9.91
CA PRO A 69 6.87 22.57 8.49
C PRO A 69 8.04 22.29 7.53
N ALA A 70 9.29 22.44 8.00
CA ALA A 70 10.48 22.27 7.17
C ALA A 70 11.07 20.86 7.33
N ALA A 71 11.30 20.17 6.21
CA ALA A 71 11.90 18.83 6.18
C ALA A 71 13.30 18.78 6.83
N ALA A 72 14.05 19.89 6.79
CA ALA A 72 15.35 20.01 7.47
C ALA A 72 15.25 19.77 8.99
N ASP A 73 14.10 20.08 9.61
CA ASP A 73 13.85 19.92 11.04
C ASP A 73 12.86 18.82 11.38
N ASN A 74 12.21 18.23 10.37
CA ASN A 74 11.19 17.21 10.49
C ASN A 74 11.53 15.98 9.62
N PRO A 75 12.19 14.96 10.19
CA PRO A 75 12.58 13.75 9.47
C PRO A 75 11.41 12.92 8.93
N TYR A 76 10.17 13.17 9.37
CA TYR A 76 9.00 12.49 8.81
C TYR A 76 8.64 13.01 7.42
N LEU A 77 9.03 14.25 7.07
CA LEU A 77 8.71 14.85 5.77
C LEU A 77 9.75 14.44 4.73
N GLY A 78 9.26 14.10 3.53
CA GLY A 78 10.12 13.76 2.40
C GLY A 78 9.40 12.93 1.34
N GLU A 79 10.08 12.78 0.21
CA GLU A 79 9.68 11.85 -0.85
C GLU A 79 10.69 10.70 -0.91
N PHE A 80 10.15 9.48 -1.00
CA PHE A 80 10.91 8.24 -1.01
C PHE A 80 10.32 7.34 -2.10
N ALA A 81 11.16 6.86 -3.02
CA ALA A 81 10.71 6.08 -4.17
C ALA A 81 11.49 4.77 -4.29
N ALA A 82 10.96 3.85 -5.11
CA ALA A 82 11.51 2.53 -5.35
C ALA A 82 13.01 2.59 -5.69
N GLY A 83 13.82 1.82 -4.97
CA GLY A 83 15.28 1.81 -5.09
C GLY A 83 16.04 2.73 -4.12
N SER A 84 15.33 3.59 -3.37
CA SER A 84 15.90 4.44 -2.31
C SER A 84 14.85 4.78 -1.24
N LEU A 85 14.18 3.77 -0.67
CA LEU A 85 13.35 3.91 0.54
C LEU A 85 14.24 4.02 1.78
N THR A 86 15.06 5.05 1.80
CA THR A 86 16.00 5.35 2.88
C THR A 86 15.97 6.84 3.17
N LEU A 87 16.11 7.17 4.44
CA LEU A 87 16.28 8.56 4.85
C LEU A 87 17.65 9.08 4.37
N ALA A 88 17.74 10.36 4.00
CA ALA A 88 19.02 10.97 3.59
C ALA A 88 20.07 10.94 4.72
N THR A 89 19.61 11.07 5.97
CA THR A 89 20.43 10.97 7.18
C THR A 89 19.82 9.93 8.12
N PRO A 90 20.09 8.62 7.89
CA PRO A 90 19.50 7.56 8.70
C PRO A 90 20.03 7.61 10.14
N SER A 91 19.20 7.16 11.08
CA SER A 91 19.56 7.02 12.48
C SER A 91 19.16 5.62 12.96
N TYR A 92 19.98 5.03 13.83
CA TYR A 92 19.73 3.70 14.40
C TYR A 92 19.73 3.73 15.92
N CYS A 93 19.43 4.88 16.51
CA CYS A 93 19.52 5.11 17.95
C CYS A 93 18.52 4.26 18.77
N MET A 94 17.47 3.72 18.14
CA MET A 94 16.53 2.78 18.76
C MET A 94 16.92 1.30 18.57
N ASN A 95 17.99 1.00 17.85
CA ASN A 95 18.46 -0.37 17.69
C ASN A 95 19.07 -0.87 19.01
N VAL A 96 18.81 -2.13 19.37
CA VAL A 96 19.33 -2.77 20.60
C VAL A 96 20.85 -2.68 20.71
N SER A 97 21.54 -2.67 19.57
CA SER A 97 23.01 -2.58 19.50
C SER A 97 23.54 -1.20 19.92
N ASN A 98 22.69 -0.16 19.88
CA ASN A 98 23.00 1.21 20.28
C ASN A 98 22.41 1.57 21.66
N ALA A 99 21.95 0.58 22.44
CA ALA A 99 21.25 0.83 23.71
C ALA A 99 22.07 1.66 24.72
N SER A 100 23.40 1.64 24.65
CA SER A 100 24.26 2.43 25.53
C SER A 100 24.30 3.93 25.19
N ALA A 101 24.02 4.32 23.94
CA ALA A 101 23.91 5.71 23.52
C ALA A 101 22.45 6.17 23.48
N GLY A 102 21.56 5.32 22.97
CA GLY A 102 20.14 5.63 22.78
C GLY A 102 19.89 6.83 21.86
N CYS A 103 18.64 7.28 21.79
CA CYS A 103 18.27 8.53 21.12
C CYS A 103 18.37 9.69 22.10
N THR A 104 19.09 10.75 21.73
CA THR A 104 19.33 11.91 22.61
C THR A 104 18.37 13.07 22.35
N THR A 105 17.83 13.19 21.13
CA THR A 105 16.85 14.21 20.78
C THR A 105 15.57 13.61 20.18
N THR A 106 14.46 14.34 20.27
CA THR A 106 13.20 13.94 19.60
C THR A 106 13.33 13.91 18.08
N LYS A 107 14.25 14.71 17.51
CA LYS A 107 14.59 14.65 16.07
C LYS A 107 15.29 13.33 15.72
N ASP A 108 16.19 12.85 16.57
CA ASP A 108 16.86 11.55 16.35
C ASP A 108 15.89 10.38 16.48
N VAL A 109 14.93 10.45 17.41
CA VAL A 109 13.83 9.48 17.51
C VAL A 109 13.04 9.44 16.20
N ALA A 110 12.65 10.60 15.65
CA ALA A 110 11.93 10.67 14.37
C ALA A 110 12.75 10.08 13.22
N ALA A 111 14.04 10.40 13.14
CA ALA A 111 14.93 9.87 12.11
C ALA A 111 15.08 8.34 12.22
N ALA A 112 15.23 7.80 13.43
CA ALA A 112 15.32 6.37 13.64
C ALA A 112 14.01 5.65 13.32
N GLN A 113 12.88 6.22 13.74
CA GLN A 113 11.54 5.70 13.42
C GLN A 113 11.34 5.62 11.90
N MET A 114 11.67 6.70 11.19
CA MET A 114 11.53 6.74 9.74
C MET A 114 12.50 5.79 9.04
N THR A 115 13.73 5.64 9.55
CA THR A 115 14.71 4.68 9.02
C THR A 115 14.18 3.25 9.10
N ASP A 116 13.71 2.82 10.27
CA ASP A 116 13.19 1.47 10.45
C ASP A 116 11.86 1.26 9.70
N TRP A 117 10.99 2.28 9.67
CA TRP A 117 9.70 2.23 9.01
C TRP A 117 9.83 2.13 7.49
N LEU A 118 10.71 2.94 6.87
CA LEU A 118 10.96 2.88 5.43
C LEU A 118 11.52 1.52 5.01
N ALA A 119 12.40 0.91 5.81
CA ALA A 119 12.90 -0.44 5.57
C ALA A 119 11.77 -1.49 5.62
N ARG A 120 10.80 -1.35 6.53
CA ARG A 120 9.61 -2.23 6.57
C ARG A 120 8.69 -2.00 5.36
N VAL A 121 8.51 -0.75 4.94
CA VAL A 121 7.71 -0.42 3.75
C VAL A 121 8.32 -1.09 2.52
N ASP A 122 9.63 -0.96 2.30
CA ASP A 122 10.34 -1.58 1.17
C ASP A 122 10.24 -3.12 1.20
N ALA A 123 10.34 -3.73 2.38
CA ALA A 123 10.24 -5.17 2.54
C ALA A 123 8.82 -5.73 2.30
N VAL A 124 7.78 -4.95 2.60
CA VAL A 124 6.37 -5.41 2.57
C VAL A 124 5.67 -5.03 1.26
N LEU A 125 5.98 -3.87 0.69
CA LEU A 125 5.29 -3.29 -0.46
C LEU A 125 6.23 -3.23 -1.67
N PRO A 126 6.02 -4.08 -2.70
CA PRO A 126 6.88 -4.10 -3.88
C PRO A 126 6.88 -2.77 -4.63
N GLY A 127 8.07 -2.22 -4.88
CA GLY A 127 8.22 -0.96 -5.61
C GLY A 127 7.43 0.18 -4.97
N ALA A 128 7.49 0.29 -3.64
CA ALA A 128 6.75 1.31 -2.92
C ALA A 128 7.25 2.72 -3.21
N ARG A 129 6.32 3.68 -3.12
CA ARG A 129 6.60 5.11 -3.12
C ARG A 129 5.86 5.73 -1.96
N VAL A 130 6.55 6.58 -1.23
CA VAL A 130 6.06 7.32 -0.07
C VAL A 130 6.30 8.80 -0.32
N SER A 131 5.30 9.63 -0.09
CA SER A 131 5.47 11.07 0.03
C SER A 131 4.77 11.54 1.29
N VAL A 132 5.52 12.17 2.20
CA VAL A 132 5.00 12.74 3.44
C VAL A 132 5.28 14.23 3.41
N CYS A 133 4.22 15.02 3.38
CA CYS A 133 4.33 16.44 3.09
C CYS A 133 3.11 17.19 3.60
N LEU A 134 3.27 18.50 3.78
CA LEU A 134 2.13 19.39 3.90
C LEU A 134 1.44 19.50 2.53
N ASP A 135 0.11 19.50 2.50
CA ASP A 135 -0.64 19.63 1.26
C ASP A 135 -2.02 20.28 1.47
N ALA A 136 -2.32 21.33 0.69
CA ALA A 136 -3.64 21.95 0.61
C ALA A 136 -4.54 21.31 -0.45
N SER A 137 -3.97 20.54 -1.40
CA SER A 137 -4.72 19.97 -2.53
C SER A 137 -4.24 18.54 -2.86
N PRO A 138 -4.51 17.57 -1.97
CA PRO A 138 -4.08 16.18 -2.16
C PRO A 138 -4.79 15.44 -3.31
N TYR A 139 -5.86 16.01 -3.85
CA TYR A 139 -6.62 15.50 -4.99
C TYR A 139 -6.71 16.53 -6.10
N THR A 140 -6.74 16.06 -7.34
CA THR A 140 -7.05 16.88 -8.52
C THR A 140 -8.52 17.28 -8.54
N SER A 141 -8.92 18.18 -9.45
CA SER A 141 -10.32 18.59 -9.65
C SER A 141 -11.27 17.43 -9.94
N ASN A 142 -10.74 16.32 -10.46
CA ASN A 142 -11.50 15.12 -10.79
C ASN A 142 -11.53 14.10 -9.64
N GLY A 143 -11.02 14.45 -8.46
CA GLY A 143 -10.98 13.57 -7.28
C GLY A 143 -9.88 12.50 -7.32
N ILE A 144 -8.95 12.57 -8.28
CA ILE A 144 -7.85 11.63 -8.40
C ILE A 144 -6.73 12.05 -7.43
N PRO A 145 -6.19 11.15 -6.59
CA PRO A 145 -5.08 11.48 -5.70
C PRO A 145 -3.81 11.79 -6.50
N GLN A 146 -3.01 12.75 -6.03
CA GLN A 146 -1.77 13.17 -6.70
C GLN A 146 -0.57 13.08 -5.76
N TRP A 147 0.60 12.74 -6.32
CA TRP A 147 1.85 12.70 -5.57
C TRP A 147 2.32 14.08 -5.13
N THR A 148 2.25 15.05 -6.04
CA THR A 148 2.70 16.43 -5.80
C THR A 148 2.02 17.03 -4.59
N CYS A 149 2.82 17.65 -3.72
CA CYS A 149 2.35 18.34 -2.54
C CYS A 149 2.29 19.83 -2.83
N ASN A 150 1.10 20.42 -2.73
CA ASN A 150 0.86 21.80 -3.14
C ASN A 150 0.76 22.72 -1.93
N ALA A 151 1.78 22.68 -1.06
CA ALA A 151 1.74 23.48 0.15
C ALA A 151 1.92 24.98 -0.14
N THR A 152 0.99 25.77 0.37
CA THR A 152 0.96 27.24 0.30
C THR A 152 1.38 27.90 1.61
N GLY A 153 1.45 27.14 2.71
CA GLY A 153 1.90 27.66 4.00
C GLY A 153 2.18 26.58 5.04
N ALA A 154 2.73 27.00 6.19
CA ALA A 154 3.14 26.13 7.29
C ALA A 154 1.98 25.59 8.16
N GLY A 155 0.76 26.08 7.97
CA GLY A 155 -0.44 25.70 8.74
C GLY A 155 -1.27 24.58 8.12
N GLU A 156 -0.75 23.92 7.09
CA GLU A 156 -1.48 22.88 6.36
C GLU A 156 -1.37 21.50 7.02
N ILE A 157 -2.26 20.60 6.62
CA ILE A 157 -2.29 19.23 7.12
C ILE A 157 -1.17 18.44 6.47
N ILE A 158 -0.44 17.67 7.26
CA ILE A 158 0.51 16.69 6.72
C ILE A 158 -0.27 15.49 6.20
N TYR A 159 0.00 15.10 4.97
CA TYR A 159 -0.52 13.89 4.34
C TYR A 159 0.59 12.85 4.20
N ILE A 160 0.23 11.60 4.48
CA ILE A 160 1.02 10.42 4.12
C ILE A 160 0.41 9.86 2.84
N LYS A 161 1.15 9.97 1.74
CA LYS A 161 0.81 9.40 0.44
C LYS A 161 1.66 8.15 0.23
N LEU A 162 1.00 7.03 -0.06
CA LEU A 162 1.65 5.73 -0.20
C LEU A 162 1.13 5.01 -1.44
N GLY A 163 2.01 4.35 -2.16
CA GLY A 163 1.69 3.58 -3.36
C GLY A 163 2.67 2.42 -3.50
N TRP A 164 2.27 1.40 -4.25
CA TRP A 164 3.06 0.20 -4.51
C TRP A 164 2.75 -0.33 -5.92
N THR A 165 3.70 -1.07 -6.47
CA THR A 165 3.55 -1.70 -7.78
C THR A 165 2.55 -2.85 -7.68
N HIS A 166 1.56 -2.89 -8.58
CA HIS A 166 0.53 -3.93 -8.60
C HIS A 166 0.09 -4.24 -10.04
N SER A 167 -0.70 -5.31 -10.21
CA SER A 167 -1.23 -5.68 -11.51
C SER A 167 -2.17 -4.61 -12.07
N SER A 168 -2.02 -4.31 -13.35
CA SER A 168 -2.95 -3.47 -14.08
C SER A 168 -4.35 -4.09 -14.10
N THR A 169 -5.37 -3.27 -13.91
CA THR A 169 -6.78 -3.68 -14.05
C THR A 169 -7.19 -3.80 -15.52
N ASP A 170 -6.41 -3.22 -16.42
CA ASP A 170 -6.58 -3.38 -17.87
C ASP A 170 -5.95 -4.70 -18.34
N ARG A 171 -6.82 -5.69 -18.57
CA ARG A 171 -6.42 -7.05 -18.98
C ARG A 171 -5.93 -7.14 -20.43
N SER A 172 -5.98 -6.06 -21.20
CA SER A 172 -5.36 -6.02 -22.53
C SER A 172 -3.84 -5.82 -22.46
N GLN A 173 -3.33 -5.33 -21.32
CA GLN A 173 -1.92 -5.04 -21.13
C GLN A 173 -1.13 -6.32 -20.87
N THR A 174 0.02 -6.44 -21.54
CA THR A 174 0.92 -7.59 -21.44
C THR A 174 2.36 -7.12 -21.24
N GLY A 175 3.24 -8.03 -20.80
CA GLY A 175 4.66 -7.69 -20.56
C GLY A 175 4.83 -6.63 -19.48
N ALA A 176 5.69 -5.63 -19.73
CA ALA A 176 6.00 -4.57 -18.77
C ALA A 176 4.78 -3.73 -18.37
N SER A 177 3.82 -3.54 -19.29
CA SER A 177 2.60 -2.76 -19.04
C SER A 177 1.58 -3.53 -18.19
N ALA A 178 1.75 -4.83 -17.96
CA ALA A 178 0.83 -5.58 -17.09
C ALA A 178 0.93 -5.17 -15.60
N LEU A 179 1.92 -4.34 -15.25
CA LEU A 179 2.15 -3.81 -13.91
C LEU A 179 2.04 -2.30 -13.94
N LEU A 180 1.27 -1.74 -13.01
CA LEU A 180 1.26 -0.31 -12.70
C LEU A 180 2.39 -0.03 -11.72
N GLN A 181 3.39 0.73 -12.14
CA GLN A 181 4.55 1.05 -11.31
C GLN A 181 4.38 2.42 -10.66
N THR A 182 4.91 2.58 -9.45
CA THR A 182 4.86 3.87 -8.73
C THR A 182 5.82 4.92 -9.30
N THR A 183 6.72 4.49 -10.18
CA THR A 183 7.67 5.31 -10.93
C THR A 183 7.09 5.82 -12.25
N ASP A 184 5.94 5.31 -12.68
CA ASP A 184 5.27 5.79 -13.90
C ASP A 184 4.85 7.25 -13.72
N SER A 185 4.94 8.05 -14.78
CA SER A 185 4.57 9.48 -14.77
C SER A 185 3.11 9.69 -14.37
N ASP A 186 2.24 8.76 -14.78
CA ASP A 186 0.80 8.83 -14.57
C ASP A 186 0.36 8.06 -13.31
N SER A 187 1.33 7.57 -12.52
CA SER A 187 1.05 6.88 -11.28
C SER A 187 0.37 7.81 -10.27
N THR A 188 -0.54 7.24 -9.49
CA THR A 188 -1.22 7.94 -8.41
C THR A 188 -1.02 7.21 -7.08
N PRO A 189 -1.05 7.91 -5.93
CA PRO A 189 -1.00 7.26 -4.64
C PRO A 189 -2.17 6.29 -4.47
N GLY A 190 -1.89 5.06 -4.04
CA GLY A 190 -2.94 4.08 -3.69
C GLY A 190 -3.61 4.38 -2.34
N LEU A 191 -2.95 5.17 -1.49
CA LEU A 191 -3.44 5.61 -0.19
C LEU A 191 -3.02 7.07 0.06
N VAL A 192 -3.95 7.86 0.57
CA VAL A 192 -3.72 9.23 1.05
C VAL A 192 -4.34 9.35 2.44
N LEU A 193 -3.51 9.56 3.46
CA LEU A 193 -3.93 9.61 4.86
C LEU A 193 -3.55 10.95 5.48
N PRO A 194 -4.52 11.78 5.93
CA PRO A 194 -4.22 12.99 6.68
C PRO A 194 -3.72 12.64 8.09
N VAL A 195 -2.63 13.26 8.51
CA VAL A 195 -2.11 13.22 9.86
C VAL A 195 -2.72 14.39 10.62
N THR A 196 -3.87 14.14 11.25
CA THR A 196 -4.45 15.11 12.16
C THR A 196 -3.64 15.16 13.45
N GLY A 197 -3.23 16.37 13.86
CA GLY A 197 -2.65 16.58 15.18
C GLY A 197 -3.67 16.20 16.26
N GLY A 198 -3.24 15.42 17.26
CA GLY A 198 -4.05 15.20 18.47
C GLY A 198 -4.38 16.55 19.12
N SER A 199 -5.63 16.69 19.57
CA SER A 199 -6.24 17.91 20.10
C SER A 199 -5.31 18.70 21.02
N ILE A 200 -5.31 20.03 20.87
CA ILE A 200 -4.61 20.98 21.75
C ILE A 200 -5.53 21.44 22.89
N LEU A 201 -6.17 20.50 23.58
CA LEU A 201 -6.86 20.83 24.84
C LEU A 201 -5.85 20.88 25.99
#